data_AF-A0A765F0X5-F1
#
_entry.id   AF-A0A765F0X5-F1
#
_cell.length_a   1.000
_cell.length_b   1.000
_cell.length_c   1.000
_cell.angle_alpha   90.00
_cell.angle_beta   90.00
_cell.angle_gamma   90.00
#
_symmetry.space_group_name_H-M   'P 1'
#
loop_
_entity.id
_entity.type
_entity.pdbx_description
1 polymer ?
#
loop_
_entity_poly.entity_id
_entity_poly.type
_entity_poly.pdbx_seq_one_letter_code
_entity_poly.pdbx_strand_id
1 'polypeptide(L)' 'DVRIPEQYQREHIQGAINIPLKEIKSHIETVVPDRNDTVKLYCNSGRQSGMAKQMLLDMGYTHAMNMGGISRLDMPKVKK' A
#
# COMPACT_ATOMS: atom_id res chain seq x y z
N ASP A 1 -1.75 -0.02 -2.62
CA ASP A 1 -2.15 1.39 -2.46
C ASP A 1 -2.88 1.56 -1.15
N VAL A 2 -2.40 2.43 -0.25
CA VAL A 2 -3.00 2.60 1.09
C VAL A 2 -3.96 3.80 1.20
N ARG A 3 -4.22 4.48 0.09
CA ARG A 3 -5.13 5.63 0.02
C ARG A 3 -6.58 5.19 0.08
N ILE A 4 -7.48 6.16 0.24
CA ILE A 4 -8.93 5.93 0.16
C ILE A 4 -9.34 5.44 -1.25
N PRO A 5 -10.41 4.66 -1.38
CA PRO A 5 -10.83 4.04 -2.64
C PRO A 5 -11.04 5.06 -3.78
N GLU A 6 -11.57 6.24 -3.47
CA GLU A 6 -11.84 7.29 -4.46
C GLU A 6 -10.56 7.81 -5.11
N GLN A 7 -9.45 7.85 -4.37
CA GLN A 7 -8.15 8.27 -4.90
C GLN A 7 -7.53 7.18 -5.78
N TYR A 8 -7.62 5.92 -5.34
CA TYR A 8 -7.16 4.77 -6.11
C TYR A 8 -7.92 4.66 -7.44
N GLN A 9 -9.25 4.82 -7.43
CA GLN A 9 -10.08 4.72 -8.63
C GLN A 9 -9.76 5.78 -9.68
N ARG A 10 -9.36 7.00 -9.26
CA ARG A 10 -8.96 8.07 -10.19
C ARG A 10 -7.62 7.78 -10.87
N GLU A 11 -6.62 7.41 -10.07
CA GLU A 11 -5.29 7.07 -10.56
C GLU A 11 -4.61 6.14 -9.56
N HIS A 12 -4.00 5.06 -10.04
CA HIS A 12 -3.18 4.15 -9.21
C HIS A 12 -2.07 3.50 -10.02
N ILE A 13 -1.11 2.88 -9.35
CA ILE A 13 -0.06 2.08 -10.00
C ILE A 13 -0.70 0.81 -10.56
N GLN A 14 -0.41 0.49 -11.82
CA GLN A 14 -0.92 -0.70 -12.49
C GLN A 14 -0.56 -1.97 -11.70
N GLY A 15 -1.54 -2.82 -11.46
CA GLY A 15 -1.38 -4.07 -10.68
C GLY A 15 -1.36 -3.87 -9.17
N ALA A 16 -1.46 -2.63 -8.65
CA ALA A 16 -1.58 -2.42 -7.22
C ALA A 16 -2.97 -2.81 -6.73
N ILE A 17 -3.06 -3.40 -5.54
CA ILE A 17 -4.32 -3.62 -4.82
C ILE A 17 -4.56 -2.44 -3.87
N ASN A 18 -5.82 -1.98 -3.77
CA ASN A 18 -6.18 -0.96 -2.79
C ASN A 18 -6.57 -1.60 -1.45
N ILE A 19 -5.84 -1.25 -0.40
CA ILE A 19 -6.17 -1.56 0.98
C ILE A 19 -6.01 -0.27 1.77
N PRO A 20 -7.09 0.49 2.01
CA PRO A 20 -7.01 1.76 2.73
C PRO A 20 -6.31 1.60 4.08
N LEU A 21 -5.52 2.60 4.50
CA LEU A 21 -4.75 2.56 5.75
C LEU A 21 -5.57 2.09 6.96
N LYS A 22 -6.84 2.50 7.05
CA LYS A 22 -7.75 2.13 8.14
C LYS A 22 -8.14 0.65 8.15
N GLU A 23 -8.07 -0.01 7.00
CA GLU A 23 -8.48 -1.40 6.77
C GLU A 23 -7.27 -2.37 6.70
N ILE A 24 -6.04 -1.85 6.74
CA ILE A 24 -4.83 -2.68 6.62
C ILE A 24 -4.81 -3.82 7.62
N LYS A 25 -5.10 -3.54 8.89
CA LYS A 25 -5.03 -4.55 9.96
C LYS A 25 -6.03 -5.69 9.76
N SER A 26 -7.20 -5.39 9.18
CA SER A 26 -8.27 -6.38 8.98
C SER A 26 -8.15 -7.13 7.66
N HIS A 27 -7.54 -6.53 6.62
CA HIS A 27 -7.58 -7.11 5.26
C HIS A 27 -6.24 -7.65 4.77
N ILE A 28 -5.10 -7.25 5.36
CA ILE A 28 -3.79 -7.63 4.81
C ILE A 28 -3.59 -9.15 4.80
N GLU A 29 -4.02 -9.88 5.82
CA GLU A 29 -3.84 -11.33 5.90
C GLU A 29 -4.64 -12.11 4.85
N THR A 30 -5.72 -11.51 4.32
CA THR A 30 -6.49 -12.10 3.22
C THR A 30 -5.79 -11.93 1.87
N VAL A 31 -5.04 -10.83 1.70
CA VAL A 31 -4.38 -10.49 0.43
C VAL A 31 -2.95 -11.04 0.38
N VAL A 32 -2.26 -10.99 1.51
CA VAL A 32 -0.87 -11.44 1.68
C VAL A 32 -0.84 -12.37 2.91
N PRO A 33 -1.25 -13.64 2.78
CA PRO A 33 -1.31 -14.56 3.92
C PRO A 33 0.08 -14.95 4.44
N ASP A 34 1.10 -14.94 3.56
CA ASP A 34 2.49 -15.18 3.96
C ASP A 34 3.12 -13.87 4.47
N ARG A 35 3.50 -13.85 5.75
CA ARG A 35 4.14 -12.68 6.38
C ARG A 35 5.57 -12.44 5.88
N ASN A 36 6.17 -13.43 5.23
CA ASN A 36 7.50 -13.32 4.64
C ASN A 36 7.47 -12.68 3.24
N ASP A 37 6.29 -12.48 2.65
CA ASP A 37 6.16 -11.82 1.36
C ASP A 37 6.54 -10.35 1.41
N THR A 38 7.08 -9.87 0.28
CA THR A 38 7.46 -8.46 0.15
C THR A 38 6.23 -7.59 -0.12
N VAL A 39 5.89 -6.72 0.83
CA VAL A 39 4.75 -5.81 0.72
C VAL A 39 5.21 -4.40 0.36
N LYS A 40 4.96 -3.97 -0.88
CA LYS A 40 5.28 -2.61 -1.36
C LYS A 40 4.10 -1.68 -1.17
N LEU A 41 4.26 -0.67 -0.32
CA LEU A 41 3.22 0.29 0.06
C LEU A 41 3.52 1.66 -0.52
N TYR A 42 2.51 2.34 -1.05
CA TYR A 42 2.61 3.74 -1.48
C TYR A 42 1.31 4.49 -1.17
N CYS A 43 1.41 5.83 -1.11
CA CYS A 43 0.24 6.71 -1.01
C CYS A 43 0.43 7.98 -1.85
N ASN A 44 -0.15 9.14 -1.44
CA ASN A 44 0.04 10.40 -2.17
C ASN A 44 1.43 11.02 -1.94
N SER A 45 1.90 11.02 -0.69
CA SER A 45 3.13 11.71 -0.28
C SER A 45 4.16 10.83 0.43
N GLY A 46 3.80 9.58 0.75
CA GLY A 46 4.62 8.66 1.55
C GLY A 46 4.26 8.58 3.03
N ARG A 47 3.44 9.51 3.56
CA ARG A 47 3.08 9.53 5.00
C ARG A 47 2.20 8.35 5.41
N GLN A 48 1.10 8.13 4.68
CA GLN A 48 0.18 7.02 4.98
C GLN A 48 0.85 5.65 4.77
N SER A 49 1.68 5.50 3.73
CA SER A 49 2.42 4.26 3.49
C SER A 49 3.52 4.02 4.54
N GLY A 50 4.06 5.08 5.15
CA GLY A 50 4.94 4.95 6.32
C GLY A 50 4.20 4.41 7.56
N MET A 51 3.00 4.93 7.85
CA MET A 51 2.16 4.41 8.93
C MET A 51 1.74 2.96 8.68
N ALA A 52 1.31 2.65 7.46
CA ALA A 52 1.00 1.30 7.02
C ALA A 52 2.17 0.34 7.21
N LYS A 53 3.39 0.74 6.81
CA LYS A 53 4.61 -0.05 7.00
C LYS A 53 4.79 -0.40 8.47
N GLN A 54 4.67 0.57 9.38
CA GLN A 54 4.84 0.30 10.81
C GLN A 54 3.79 -0.69 11.32
N MET A 55 2.53 -0.50 10.95
CA MET A 55 1.47 -1.44 11.32
C MET A 55 1.75 -2.87 10.83
N LEU A 56 2.26 -3.00 9.60
CA LEU A 56 2.62 -4.31 9.03
C LEU A 56 3.81 -4.95 9.76
N LEU A 57 4.84 -4.16 10.10
CA LEU A 57 5.96 -4.64 10.90
C LEU A 57 5.49 -5.14 12.27
N ASP A 58 4.60 -4.40 12.94
CA ASP A 58 4.02 -4.80 14.24
C ASP A 58 3.19 -6.10 14.13
N MET A 59 2.63 -6.38 12.95
CA MET A 59 1.90 -7.63 12.64
C MET A 59 2.82 -8.79 12.20
N GLY A 60 4.13 -8.56 12.06
CA GLY A 60 5.11 -9.57 11.68
C GLY A 60 5.47 -9.62 10.20
N TYR A 61 4.99 -8.67 9.37
CA TYR A 61 5.42 -8.53 7.98
C TYR A 61 6.75 -7.78 7.90
N THR A 62 7.84 -8.52 8.05
CA THR A 62 9.21 -7.98 8.12
C THR A 62 9.67 -7.33 6.82
N HIS A 63 9.08 -7.71 5.68
CA HIS A 63 9.44 -7.23 4.34
C HIS A 63 8.53 -6.09 3.82
N ALA A 64 7.90 -5.33 4.72
CA ALA A 64 7.09 -4.16 4.36
C ALA A 64 7.97 -2.95 3.96
N MET A 65 7.72 -2.40 2.77
CA MET A 65 8.48 -1.29 2.19
C MET A 65 7.60 -0.07 1.91
N ASN A 66 8.06 1.11 2.31
CA ASN A 66 7.42 2.38 1.93
C ASN A 66 8.06 2.91 0.64
N MET A 67 7.33 2.80 -0.46
CA MET A 67 7.71 3.29 -1.79
C MET A 67 7.49 4.81 -1.93
N GLY A 68 6.85 5.47 -0.96
CA GLY A 68 6.63 6.90 -0.96
C GLY A 68 5.32 7.33 -1.63
N GLY A 69 5.37 8.47 -2.33
CA GLY A 69 4.22 9.05 -3.01
C GLY A 69 4.10 8.60 -4.46
N ILE A 70 2.88 8.37 -4.94
CA ILE A 70 2.58 7.94 -6.32
C ILE A 70 3.17 8.87 -7.39
N SER A 71 3.31 10.17 -7.11
CA SER A 71 3.91 11.13 -8.03
C SER A 71 5.41 10.92 -8.23
N ARG A 72 6.11 10.32 -7.26
CA ARG A 72 7.56 10.06 -7.30
C ARG A 72 7.93 8.67 -7.81
N LEU A 73 6.93 7.83 -8.06
CA LEU A 73 7.14 6.45 -8.52
C LEU A 73 7.10 6.40 -10.04
N ASP A 74 8.21 5.96 -10.61
CA ASP A 74 8.36 5.69 -12.04
C ASP A 74 7.83 4.28 -12.34
N MET A 75 6.51 4.14 -12.22
CA MET A 75 5.78 2.90 -12.49
C MET A 75 4.57 3.21 -13.37
N PRO A 76 4.09 2.25 -14.20
CA PRO A 76 2.91 2.44 -15.02
C PRO A 76 1.70 2.79 -14.15
N LYS A 77 0.93 3.81 -14.56
CA LYS A 77 -0.26 4.27 -13.84
C LYS A 77 -1.50 4.02 -14.66
N VAL A 78 -2.53 3.48 -14.01
CA VAL A 78 -3.87 3.38 -14.56
C VAL A 78 -4.61 4.64 -14.15
N LYS A 79 -5.22 5.32 -15.14
CA LYS A 79 -6.09 6.48 -14.95
C LYS A 79 -7.47 6.13 -15.49
N LYS A 80 -8.52 6.48 -14.76
CA LYS A 80 -9.91 6.41 -15.24
C LYS A 80 -10.42 7.80 -15.60
#